data_AF-A0A2V5VZK4-F1
#
_entry.id   AF-A0A2V5VZK4-F1
#
_cell.length_a   1.000
_cell.length_b   1.000
_cell.length_c   1.000
_cell.angle_alpha   90.00
_cell.angle_beta   90.00
_cell.angle_gamma   90.00
#
_symmetry.space_group_name_H-M   'P 1'
#
loop_
_entity.id
_entity.type
_entity.pdbx_description
1 polymer ?
#
loop_
_entity_poly.entity_id
_entity_poly.type
_entity_poly.pdbx_seq_one_letter_code
_entity_poly.pdbx_strand_id
1 'polypeptide(L)'
;MLPKLVFILSAANGRWDVRDQMMLSVVCCWLTAAGIFLLLRRSGLQPGGIAVCFWLSVLTIFFTAQYELWIFASGFPSFFPALFLVTSLVVIGPDISTVWKFVLCGVLAIASSFTLPHGLLAWGLTFPVLFLVAPVRRRWWWVTAWAALCVLCSAVYFWGYQKPAYLPAFAPAVSAMDYVRFILEFLGGALTYAGKDRPELSATIFGSAQCLLFFAAFLYCIRRVRDRAFVAKTAPWFALALYSFGSAFLAALGRVGYGAHYALASRYVTFSLYLMIAVIALVAIIVQEIANRRQSIRARVWIYGICAVLMAAYLVPYKVCSANSTFFLRALSAKDRLAHAAVLFSPVLDTAEIIKKTAYPNDARPVTEGADALDRLKLLRPPLLRTNRLEAIPHDLADGKDASGACETIALNDSQVVRARGWAVLNAKGRPPDSVVIAYENPPGGGWVACAMSDSFEMRAEIVKRFHSMDQLWSGWSATFPLTAFPAGAKLSFWAVDADEPKLYRLKDNAMPTIR
;
A
#
# COMPACT_ATOMS: atom_id res chain seq x y z
N MET A 1 19.00 1.34 -0.83
CA MET A 1 19.78 2.36 -1.57
C MET A 1 19.00 2.90 -2.75
N LEU A 2 18.50 2.04 -3.65
CA LEU A 2 17.78 2.47 -4.85
C LEU A 2 16.59 3.41 -4.58
N PRO A 3 15.71 3.17 -3.58
CA PRO A 3 14.62 4.09 -3.28
C PRO A 3 15.07 5.50 -2.90
N LYS A 4 16.19 5.61 -2.16
CA LYS A 4 16.75 6.90 -1.75
C LYS A 4 17.22 7.71 -2.96
N LEU A 5 17.85 7.05 -3.94
CA LEU A 5 18.24 7.69 -5.19
C LEU A 5 17.03 8.21 -5.96
N VAL A 6 15.93 7.44 -6.02
CA VAL A 6 14.68 7.89 -6.66
C VAL A 6 14.15 9.16 -6.00
N PHE A 7 14.12 9.23 -4.66
CA PHE A 7 13.71 10.44 -3.94
C PHE A 7 14.64 11.64 -4.20
N ILE A 8 15.96 11.42 -4.21
CA ILE A 8 16.92 12.51 -4.48
C ILE A 8 16.76 13.04 -5.90
N LEU A 9 16.62 12.14 -6.87
CA LEU A 9 16.44 12.51 -8.28
C LEU A 9 15.10 13.19 -8.54
N SER A 10 14.02 12.78 -7.86
CA SER A 10 12.72 13.46 -7.98
C SER A 10 12.72 14.86 -7.36
N ALA A 11 13.52 15.07 -6.31
CA ALA A 11 13.70 16.38 -5.70
C ALA A 11 14.68 17.31 -6.44
N ALA A 12 15.52 16.77 -7.34
CA ALA A 12 16.64 17.50 -7.94
C ALA A 12 16.25 18.77 -8.71
N ASN A 13 15.05 18.81 -9.29
CA ASN A 13 14.57 19.95 -10.07
C ASN A 13 13.81 21.00 -9.22
N GLY A 14 13.82 20.88 -7.88
CA GLY A 14 13.10 21.80 -6.98
C GLY A 14 11.58 21.72 -7.08
N ARG A 15 11.04 20.70 -7.76
CA ARG A 15 9.61 20.40 -7.94
C ARG A 15 9.29 19.04 -7.36
N TRP A 16 9.65 18.82 -6.09
CA TRP A 16 9.41 17.53 -5.48
C TRP A 16 7.91 17.33 -5.22
N ASP A 17 7.33 16.30 -5.83
CA ASP A 17 6.00 15.80 -5.50
C ASP A 17 6.09 14.31 -5.14
N VAL A 18 5.53 13.96 -3.99
CA VAL A 18 5.49 12.58 -3.49
C VAL A 18 4.54 11.70 -4.32
N ARG A 19 3.56 12.32 -5.00
CA ARG A 19 2.63 11.63 -5.92
C ARG A 19 3.37 10.99 -7.09
N ASP A 20 4.51 11.53 -7.52
CA ASP A 20 5.34 10.91 -8.57
C ASP A 20 5.85 9.52 -8.14
N GLN A 21 6.26 9.39 -6.87
CA GLN A 21 6.70 8.10 -6.33
C GLN A 21 5.52 7.15 -6.13
N MET A 22 4.34 7.66 -5.78
CA MET A 22 3.11 6.86 -5.74
C MET A 22 2.74 6.34 -7.14
N MET A 23 2.87 7.17 -8.18
CA MET A 23 2.66 6.78 -9.58
C MET A 23 3.67 5.74 -10.06
N LEU A 24 4.90 5.76 -9.54
CA LEU A 24 5.89 4.73 -9.83
C LEU A 24 5.42 3.33 -9.39
N SER A 25 4.66 3.22 -8.29
CA SER A 25 4.00 1.96 -7.90
C SER A 25 3.06 1.46 -9.00
N VAL A 26 2.23 2.34 -9.56
CA VAL A 26 1.28 2.03 -10.65
C VAL A 26 2.02 1.56 -11.91
N VAL A 27 3.09 2.27 -12.28
CA VAL A 27 3.95 1.89 -13.41
C VAL A 27 4.59 0.52 -13.17
N CYS A 28 5.09 0.24 -11.97
CA CYS A 28 5.61 -1.08 -11.62
C CYS A 28 4.55 -2.17 -11.76
N CYS A 29 3.31 -1.92 -11.35
CA CYS A 29 2.20 -2.84 -11.53
C CYS A 29 1.87 -3.09 -13.02
N TRP A 30 1.85 -2.05 -13.87
CA TRP A 30 1.65 -2.22 -15.32
C TRP A 30 2.75 -3.06 -15.97
N LEU A 31 4.01 -2.76 -15.66
CA LEU A 31 5.16 -3.51 -16.20
C LEU A 31 5.16 -4.96 -15.70
N THR A 32 4.81 -5.18 -14.43
CA THR A 32 4.67 -6.53 -13.86
C THR A 32 3.54 -7.28 -14.57
N ALA A 33 2.37 -6.66 -14.77
CA ALA A 33 1.26 -7.26 -15.50
C ALA A 33 1.65 -7.61 -16.95
N ALA A 34 2.34 -6.71 -17.65
CA ALA A 34 2.87 -6.99 -18.99
C ALA A 34 3.81 -8.21 -18.98
N GLY A 35 4.69 -8.31 -17.99
CA GLY A 35 5.54 -9.47 -17.79
C GLY A 35 4.76 -10.77 -17.54
N ILE A 36 3.73 -10.73 -16.68
CA ILE A 36 2.82 -11.87 -16.46
C ILE A 36 2.12 -12.30 -17.75
N PHE A 37 1.66 -11.36 -18.58
CA PHE A 37 1.06 -11.67 -19.88
C PHE A 37 2.06 -12.41 -20.79
N LEU A 38 3.31 -11.94 -20.87
CA LEU A 38 4.36 -12.60 -21.65
C LEU A 38 4.65 -14.02 -21.14
N LEU A 39 4.65 -14.22 -19.82
CA LEU A 39 4.81 -15.55 -19.21
C LEU A 39 3.60 -16.46 -19.53
N LEU A 40 2.37 -15.96 -19.44
CA LEU A 40 1.16 -16.72 -19.79
C LEU A 40 1.16 -17.18 -21.26
N ARG A 41 1.61 -16.33 -22.18
CA ARG A 41 1.77 -16.71 -23.61
C ARG A 41 2.77 -17.86 -23.78
N ARG A 42 3.83 -17.89 -22.98
CA ARG A 42 4.85 -18.96 -23.02
C ARG A 42 4.42 -20.24 -22.31
N SER A 43 3.41 -20.18 -21.45
CA SER A 43 2.83 -21.37 -20.82
C SER A 43 2.09 -22.30 -21.79
N GLY A 44 1.88 -21.88 -23.04
CA GLY A 44 1.19 -22.68 -24.07
C GLY A 44 -0.31 -22.85 -23.79
N LEU A 45 -0.91 -21.91 -23.07
CA LEU A 45 -2.34 -21.87 -22.83
C LEU A 45 -3.11 -21.45 -24.10
N GLN A 46 -4.34 -21.93 -24.25
CA GLN A 46 -5.25 -21.47 -25.29
C GLN A 46 -5.61 -20.00 -25.08
N PRO A 47 -5.97 -19.24 -26.14
CA PRO A 47 -6.25 -17.79 -26.03
C PRO A 47 -7.27 -17.42 -24.94
N GLY A 48 -8.35 -18.19 -24.81
CA GLY A 48 -9.35 -17.98 -23.74
C GLY A 48 -8.78 -18.22 -22.33
N GLY A 49 -7.92 -19.23 -22.17
CA GLY A 49 -7.22 -19.49 -20.91
C GLY A 49 -6.26 -18.37 -20.54
N ILE A 50 -5.51 -17.84 -21.53
CA ILE A 50 -4.65 -16.67 -21.34
C ILE A 50 -5.47 -15.46 -20.90
N ALA A 51 -6.59 -15.17 -21.57
CA ALA A 51 -7.44 -14.03 -21.26
C ALA A 51 -7.98 -14.09 -19.82
N VAL A 52 -8.51 -15.24 -19.39
CA VAL A 52 -9.04 -15.43 -18.04
C VAL A 52 -7.92 -15.33 -16.99
N CYS A 53 -6.81 -16.04 -17.19
CA CYS A 53 -5.68 -15.99 -16.24
C CYS A 53 -5.09 -14.59 -16.13
N PHE A 54 -4.97 -13.88 -17.26
CA PHE A 54 -4.44 -12.52 -17.27
C PHE A 54 -5.39 -11.55 -16.58
N TRP A 55 -6.69 -11.63 -16.85
CA TRP A 55 -7.71 -10.82 -16.17
C TRP A 55 -7.68 -11.01 -14.64
N LEU A 56 -7.67 -12.26 -14.16
CA LEU A 56 -7.56 -12.57 -12.73
C LEU A 56 -6.23 -12.07 -12.14
N SER A 57 -5.13 -12.18 -12.89
CA SER A 57 -3.81 -11.69 -12.45
C SER A 57 -3.79 -10.17 -12.34
N VAL A 58 -4.38 -9.45 -13.29
CA VAL A 58 -4.49 -7.98 -13.24
C VAL A 58 -5.34 -7.54 -12.06
N LEU A 59 -6.49 -8.17 -11.82
CA LEU A 59 -7.31 -7.91 -10.62
C LEU A 59 -6.51 -8.10 -9.33
N THR A 60 -5.65 -9.12 -9.28
CA THR A 60 -4.79 -9.43 -8.15
C THR A 60 -3.66 -8.40 -7.97
N ILE A 61 -2.99 -7.98 -9.06
CA ILE A 61 -1.90 -7.00 -9.02
C ILE A 61 -2.41 -5.63 -8.57
N PHE A 62 -3.58 -5.21 -9.05
CA PHE A 62 -4.20 -3.91 -8.75
C PHE A 62 -5.15 -3.97 -7.55
N PHE A 63 -5.02 -4.98 -6.69
CA PHE A 63 -5.95 -5.18 -5.60
C PHE A 63 -5.86 -4.04 -4.56
N THR A 64 -7.01 -3.60 -4.07
CA THR A 64 -7.12 -2.51 -3.06
C THR A 64 -6.68 -2.94 -1.67
N ALA A 65 -6.48 -4.23 -1.40
CA ALA A 65 -6.03 -4.74 -0.10
C ALA A 65 -4.63 -4.21 0.31
N GLN A 66 -3.78 -3.83 -0.65
CA GLN A 66 -2.51 -3.14 -0.38
C GLN A 66 -2.66 -1.61 -0.25
N TYR A 67 -3.80 -1.15 0.29
CA TYR A 67 -4.17 0.28 0.40
C TYR A 67 -3.09 1.17 1.01
N GLU A 68 -2.31 0.71 2.00
CA GLU A 68 -1.21 1.51 2.57
C GLU A 68 -0.16 1.84 1.52
N LEU A 69 0.18 0.88 0.65
CA LEU A 69 1.20 1.06 -0.39
C LEU A 69 0.73 1.92 -1.55
N TRP A 70 -0.59 2.02 -1.75
CA TRP A 70 -1.16 2.90 -2.78
C TRP A 70 -1.07 4.38 -2.42
N ILE A 71 -1.16 4.70 -1.13
CA ILE A 71 -1.21 6.08 -0.65
C ILE A 71 0.14 6.57 -0.10
N PHE A 72 1.06 5.67 0.28
CA PHE A 72 2.37 6.07 0.79
C PHE A 72 3.44 6.10 -0.30
N ALA A 73 4.02 7.27 -0.49
CA ALA A 73 5.24 7.42 -1.31
C ALA A 73 6.42 6.62 -0.76
N SER A 74 6.48 6.30 0.53
CA SER A 74 7.51 5.37 1.05
C SER A 74 7.22 3.90 0.68
N GLY A 75 6.03 3.60 0.15
CA GLY A 75 5.57 2.26 -0.19
C GLY A 75 6.04 1.72 -1.55
N PHE A 76 6.33 2.59 -2.53
CA PHE A 76 6.71 2.15 -3.90
C PHE A 76 7.86 1.13 -3.98
N PRO A 77 8.89 1.13 -3.09
CA PRO A 77 9.95 0.15 -3.15
C PRO A 77 9.46 -1.29 -3.01
N SER A 78 8.26 -1.49 -2.47
CA SER A 78 7.64 -2.80 -2.27
C SER A 78 7.23 -3.47 -3.57
N PHE A 79 7.01 -2.71 -4.64
CA PHE A 79 6.63 -3.25 -5.95
C PHE A 79 7.84 -3.69 -6.80
N PHE A 80 9.03 -3.15 -6.52
CA PHE A 80 10.23 -3.43 -7.31
C PHE A 80 10.70 -4.89 -7.27
N PRO A 81 10.77 -5.58 -6.10
CA PRO A 81 11.26 -6.96 -6.07
C PRO A 81 10.51 -7.89 -7.01
N ALA A 82 9.19 -7.73 -7.08
CA ALA A 82 8.37 -8.54 -7.96
C ALA A 82 8.48 -8.14 -9.43
N LEU A 83 8.56 -6.83 -9.73
CA LEU A 83 8.86 -6.36 -11.07
C LEU A 83 10.17 -6.97 -11.60
N PHE A 84 11.23 -6.93 -10.79
CA PHE A 84 12.53 -7.47 -11.17
C PHE A 84 12.53 -9.00 -11.27
N LEU A 85 11.80 -9.69 -10.40
CA LEU A 85 11.60 -11.13 -10.49
C LEU A 85 10.89 -11.52 -11.80
N VAL A 86 9.74 -10.93 -12.07
CA VAL A 86 8.95 -11.21 -13.29
C VAL A 86 9.76 -10.86 -14.55
N THR A 87 10.44 -9.71 -14.55
CA THR A 87 11.31 -9.30 -15.66
C THR A 87 12.44 -10.31 -15.88
N SER A 88 13.07 -10.80 -14.82
CA SER A 88 14.11 -11.84 -14.92
C SER A 88 13.58 -13.14 -15.49
N LEU A 89 12.38 -13.57 -15.07
CA LEU A 89 11.72 -14.76 -15.62
C LEU A 89 11.36 -14.59 -17.11
N VAL A 90 10.99 -13.38 -17.52
CA VAL A 90 10.79 -13.04 -18.94
C VAL A 90 12.11 -13.08 -19.70
N VAL A 91 13.22 -12.60 -19.14
CA VAL A 91 14.57 -12.65 -19.75
C VAL A 91 15.08 -14.07 -19.96
N ILE A 92 14.66 -15.03 -19.12
CA ILE A 92 15.08 -16.43 -19.25
C ILE A 92 14.52 -17.11 -20.50
N GLY A 93 13.36 -16.68 -20.99
CA GLY A 93 12.66 -17.35 -22.08
C GLY A 93 13.25 -17.18 -23.49
N PRO A 94 13.63 -15.98 -23.97
CA PRO A 94 14.18 -15.77 -25.30
C PRO A 94 15.46 -16.55 -25.58
N ASP A 95 15.75 -16.77 -26.86
CA ASP A 95 16.98 -17.41 -27.35
C ASP A 95 18.17 -16.43 -27.38
N ILE A 96 18.46 -15.84 -26.22
CA ILE A 96 19.68 -15.06 -25.98
C ILE A 96 20.74 -15.92 -25.28
N SER A 97 22.01 -15.56 -25.44
CA SER A 97 23.12 -16.31 -24.84
C SER A 97 23.01 -16.44 -23.32
N THR A 98 23.54 -17.52 -22.75
CA THR A 98 23.59 -17.72 -21.29
C THR A 98 24.31 -16.59 -20.57
N VAL A 99 25.33 -15.99 -21.19
CA VAL A 99 26.08 -14.83 -20.65
C VAL A 99 25.12 -13.65 -20.44
N TRP A 100 24.33 -13.31 -21.46
CA TRP A 100 23.38 -12.20 -21.35
C TRP A 100 22.26 -12.50 -20.34
N LYS A 101 21.77 -13.74 -20.26
CA LYS A 101 20.82 -14.13 -19.20
C LYS A 101 21.42 -13.96 -17.80
N PHE A 102 22.69 -14.34 -17.62
CA PHE A 102 23.41 -14.17 -16.36
C PHE A 102 23.55 -12.68 -16.00
N VAL A 103 24.01 -11.85 -16.93
CA VAL A 103 24.21 -10.41 -16.71
C VAL A 103 22.89 -9.72 -16.39
N LEU A 104 21.85 -9.91 -17.20
CA LEU A 104 20.57 -9.25 -17.03
C LEU A 104 19.87 -9.67 -15.73
N CYS A 105 19.82 -10.99 -15.43
CA CYS A 105 19.29 -11.46 -14.15
C CYS A 105 20.13 -10.95 -12.97
N GLY A 106 21.46 -10.87 -13.11
CA GLY A 106 22.36 -10.37 -12.08
C GLY A 106 22.09 -8.90 -11.74
N VAL A 107 21.98 -8.05 -12.75
CA VAL A 107 21.62 -6.63 -12.57
C VAL A 107 20.25 -6.49 -11.88
N LEU A 108 19.26 -7.26 -12.31
CA LEU A 108 17.91 -7.25 -11.71
C LEU A 108 17.91 -7.77 -10.27
N ALA A 109 18.68 -8.82 -9.96
CA ALA A 109 18.80 -9.36 -8.60
C ALA A 109 19.53 -8.40 -7.65
N ILE A 110 20.58 -7.71 -8.12
CA ILE A 110 21.25 -6.64 -7.39
C ILE A 110 20.28 -5.49 -7.13
N ALA A 111 19.60 -4.99 -8.17
CA ALA A 111 18.62 -3.91 -8.05
C ALA A 111 17.53 -4.27 -7.03
N SER A 112 16.99 -5.49 -7.11
CA SER A 112 16.03 -6.05 -6.15
C SER A 112 16.56 -6.09 -4.72
N SER A 113 17.79 -6.56 -4.52
CA SER A 113 18.41 -6.65 -3.19
C SER A 113 18.51 -5.28 -2.51
N PHE A 114 18.74 -4.21 -3.26
CA PHE A 114 18.89 -2.85 -2.72
C PHE A 114 17.59 -2.04 -2.61
N THR A 115 16.42 -2.66 -2.87
CA THR A 115 15.09 -2.07 -2.62
C THR A 115 14.55 -2.47 -1.25
N LEU A 116 14.43 -3.77 -0.98
CA LEU A 116 13.91 -4.34 0.27
C LEU A 116 14.53 -5.72 0.58
N PRO A 117 14.46 -6.20 1.85
CA PRO A 117 14.97 -7.51 2.24
C PRO A 117 14.40 -8.68 1.40
N HIS A 118 13.14 -8.58 1.00
CA HIS A 118 12.46 -9.55 0.12
C HIS A 118 13.16 -9.70 -1.24
N GLY A 119 13.89 -8.68 -1.69
CA GLY A 119 14.59 -8.70 -2.97
C GLY A 119 15.77 -9.67 -3.03
N LEU A 120 16.34 -10.05 -1.87
CA LEU A 120 17.39 -11.07 -1.80
C LEU A 120 16.91 -12.44 -2.29
N LEU A 121 15.60 -12.71 -2.25
CA LEU A 121 15.02 -13.95 -2.77
C LEU A 121 15.23 -14.10 -4.29
N ALA A 122 15.45 -12.99 -5.02
CA ALA A 122 15.70 -13.03 -6.45
C ALA A 122 16.93 -13.89 -6.81
N TRP A 123 17.94 -13.97 -5.95
CA TRP A 123 19.13 -14.80 -6.18
C TRP A 123 18.80 -16.29 -6.30
N GLY A 124 17.81 -16.79 -5.55
CA GLY A 124 17.36 -18.19 -5.65
C GLY A 124 16.34 -18.45 -6.76
N LEU A 125 15.63 -17.40 -7.20
CA LEU A 125 14.38 -17.53 -7.96
C LEU A 125 14.44 -16.96 -9.39
N THR A 126 15.59 -16.44 -9.81
CA THR A 126 15.79 -15.89 -11.16
C THR A 126 16.68 -16.79 -12.00
N PHE A 127 17.96 -16.45 -12.17
CA PHE A 127 18.90 -17.18 -13.02
C PHE A 127 18.95 -18.70 -12.75
N PRO A 128 18.86 -19.21 -11.50
CA PRO A 128 18.82 -20.66 -11.26
C PRO A 128 17.67 -21.40 -11.96
N VAL A 129 16.56 -20.72 -12.25
CA VAL A 129 15.42 -21.28 -13.00
C VAL A 129 15.82 -21.69 -14.41
N LEU A 130 16.82 -21.02 -15.01
CA LEU A 130 17.34 -21.39 -16.33
C LEU A 130 17.80 -22.85 -16.40
N PHE A 131 18.38 -23.36 -15.32
CA PHE A 131 18.88 -24.73 -15.27
C PHE A 131 17.77 -25.80 -15.22
N LEU A 132 16.54 -25.40 -14.90
CA LEU A 132 15.37 -26.27 -14.93
C LEU A 132 14.75 -26.33 -16.33
N VAL A 133 14.81 -25.22 -17.07
CA VAL A 133 14.10 -25.08 -18.34
C VAL A 133 14.97 -25.33 -19.57
N ALA A 134 16.29 -25.20 -19.46
CA ALA A 134 17.22 -25.33 -20.59
C ALA A 134 18.49 -26.11 -20.23
N PRO A 135 19.08 -26.87 -21.18
CA PRO A 135 20.43 -27.41 -21.02
C PRO A 135 21.46 -26.28 -21.06
N VAL A 136 22.30 -26.19 -20.03
CA VAL A 136 23.38 -25.19 -19.96
C VAL A 136 24.73 -25.89 -19.90
N ARG A 137 25.60 -25.61 -20.88
CA ARG A 137 26.98 -26.12 -20.89
C ARG A 137 27.75 -25.52 -19.71
N ARG A 138 28.60 -26.33 -19.06
CA ARG A 138 29.40 -25.91 -17.88
C ARG A 138 28.53 -25.34 -16.74
N ARG A 139 27.35 -25.92 -16.50
CA ARG A 139 26.38 -25.49 -15.47
C ARG A 139 27.02 -25.11 -14.13
N TRP A 140 27.95 -25.93 -13.63
CA TRP A 140 28.57 -25.69 -12.33
C TRP A 140 29.38 -24.38 -12.26
N TRP A 141 30.02 -23.95 -13.35
CA TRP A 141 30.71 -22.65 -13.41
C TRP A 141 29.74 -21.47 -13.28
N TRP A 142 28.56 -21.59 -13.89
CA TRP A 142 27.51 -20.57 -13.78
C TRP A 142 26.91 -20.53 -12.37
N VAL A 143 26.72 -21.69 -11.75
CA VAL A 143 26.24 -21.79 -10.36
C VAL A 143 27.24 -21.17 -9.40
N THR A 144 28.53 -21.48 -9.52
CA THR A 144 29.57 -20.92 -8.64
C THR A 144 29.72 -19.41 -8.85
N ALA A 145 29.75 -18.93 -10.10
CA ALA A 145 29.79 -17.49 -10.39
C ALA A 145 28.57 -16.76 -9.82
N TRP A 146 27.37 -17.34 -9.95
CA TRP A 146 26.14 -16.76 -9.43
C TRP A 146 26.12 -16.73 -7.90
N ALA A 147 26.58 -17.80 -7.25
CA ALA A 147 26.70 -17.87 -5.79
C ALA A 147 27.72 -16.86 -5.27
N ALA A 148 28.88 -16.73 -5.93
CA ALA A 148 29.89 -15.73 -5.58
C ALA A 148 29.34 -14.30 -5.69
N LEU A 149 28.60 -13.99 -6.75
CA LEU A 149 27.96 -12.69 -6.93
C LEU A 149 26.88 -12.42 -5.87
N CYS A 150 26.09 -13.43 -5.51
CA CYS A 150 25.11 -13.35 -4.42
C CYS A 150 25.78 -13.06 -3.06
N VAL A 151 26.86 -13.77 -2.74
CA VAL A 151 27.64 -13.57 -1.51
C VAL A 151 28.22 -12.16 -1.47
N LEU A 152 28.83 -11.70 -2.57
CA LEU A 152 29.36 -10.34 -2.67
C LEU A 152 28.26 -9.28 -2.50
N CYS A 153 27.13 -9.44 -3.18
CA CYS A 153 25.99 -8.52 -3.06
C CYS A 153 25.46 -8.49 -1.61
N SER A 154 25.37 -9.66 -0.96
CA SER A 154 24.89 -9.77 0.42
C SER A 154 25.88 -9.14 1.40
N ALA A 155 27.19 -9.33 1.21
CA ALA A 155 28.23 -8.69 2.01
C ALA A 155 28.15 -7.17 1.91
N VAL A 156 27.95 -6.61 0.71
CA VAL A 156 27.75 -5.17 0.51
C VAL A 156 26.43 -4.70 1.13
N TYR A 157 25.35 -5.49 0.99
CA TYR A 157 24.04 -5.15 1.57
C TYR A 157 24.08 -5.02 3.10
N PHE A 158 24.80 -5.92 3.78
CA PHE A 158 24.94 -5.91 5.23
C PHE A 158 26.14 -5.09 5.73
N TRP A 159 26.88 -4.43 4.85
CA TRP A 159 28.04 -3.62 5.22
C TRP A 159 27.63 -2.47 6.15
N GLY A 160 28.15 -2.48 7.38
CA GLY A 160 27.83 -1.46 8.39
C GLY A 160 26.41 -1.56 8.96
N TYR A 161 25.68 -2.65 8.72
CA TYR A 161 24.36 -2.84 9.30
C TYR A 161 24.44 -3.00 10.82
N GLN A 162 23.74 -2.13 11.55
CA GLN A 162 23.53 -2.24 12.99
C GLN A 162 22.04 -2.39 13.24
N LYS A 163 21.67 -3.46 13.95
CA LYS A 163 20.26 -3.72 14.28
C LYS A 163 19.77 -2.67 15.30
N PRO A 164 18.70 -1.91 15.01
CA PRO A 164 18.08 -1.03 15.99
C PRO A 164 17.51 -1.78 17.20
N ALA A 165 17.62 -1.18 18.39
CA ALA A 165 17.21 -1.80 19.66
C ALA A 165 15.69 -2.06 19.76
N TYR A 166 14.87 -1.24 19.09
CA TYR A 166 13.41 -1.35 19.12
C TYR A 166 12.84 -2.49 18.23
N LEU A 167 13.69 -3.15 17.44
CA LEU A 167 13.29 -4.28 16.59
C LEU A 167 13.41 -5.61 17.34
N PRO A 168 12.48 -6.57 17.15
CA PRO A 168 12.53 -7.88 17.77
C PRO A 168 13.80 -8.63 17.36
N ALA A 169 14.19 -9.63 18.15
CA ALA A 169 15.19 -10.59 17.73
C ALA A 169 14.81 -11.21 16.38
N PHE A 170 15.79 -11.46 15.52
CA PHE A 170 15.57 -12.27 14.33
C PHE A 170 15.39 -13.73 14.77
N ALA A 171 14.37 -14.40 14.23
CA ALA A 171 13.96 -15.74 14.64
C ALA A 171 13.72 -15.83 16.16
N PRO A 172 12.80 -15.04 16.74
CA PRO A 172 12.54 -15.07 18.18
C PRO A 172 12.01 -16.45 18.60
N ALA A 173 12.29 -16.85 19.84
CA ALA A 173 11.89 -18.14 20.41
C ALA A 173 10.38 -18.16 20.75
N VAL A 174 9.54 -18.16 19.71
CA VAL A 174 8.09 -18.35 19.79
C VAL A 174 7.71 -19.78 19.39
N SER A 175 6.45 -20.18 19.60
CA SER A 175 6.02 -21.53 19.26
C SER A 175 6.08 -21.78 17.74
N ALA A 176 6.33 -23.03 17.33
CA ALA A 176 6.30 -23.40 15.92
C ALA A 176 4.91 -23.13 15.28
N MET A 177 3.85 -23.23 16.08
CA MET A 177 2.49 -22.92 15.64
C MET A 177 2.32 -21.44 15.31
N ASP A 178 2.96 -20.53 16.04
CA ASP A 178 2.90 -19.10 15.74
C ASP A 178 3.57 -18.77 14.40
N TYR A 179 4.69 -19.43 14.08
CA TYR A 179 5.31 -19.33 12.76
C TYR A 179 4.39 -19.84 11.65
N VAL A 180 3.79 -21.02 11.83
CA VAL A 180 2.85 -21.59 10.84
C VAL A 180 1.66 -20.66 10.64
N ARG A 181 1.07 -20.17 11.73
CA ARG A 181 -0.06 -19.23 11.70
C ARG A 181 0.32 -17.93 10.99
N PHE A 182 1.46 -17.32 11.33
CA PHE A 182 1.96 -16.11 10.68
C PHE A 182 2.12 -16.33 9.17
N ILE A 183 2.71 -17.44 8.74
CA ILE A 183 2.92 -17.74 7.33
C ILE A 183 1.58 -17.91 6.59
N LEU A 184 0.62 -18.66 7.17
CA LEU A 184 -0.69 -18.85 6.55
C LEU A 184 -1.48 -17.54 6.47
N GLU A 185 -1.47 -16.75 7.54
CA GLU A 185 -2.10 -15.43 7.58
C GLU A 185 -1.46 -14.47 6.56
N PHE A 186 -0.13 -14.48 6.42
CA PHE A 186 0.59 -13.69 5.43
C PHE A 186 0.19 -14.04 4.00
N LEU A 187 0.16 -15.34 3.68
CA LEU A 187 -0.17 -15.86 2.35
C LEU A 187 -1.65 -15.63 1.98
N GLY A 188 -2.55 -15.63 2.96
CA GLY A 188 -3.96 -15.30 2.79
C GLY A 188 -4.31 -13.83 3.00
N GLY A 189 -3.34 -12.98 3.36
CA GLY A 189 -3.56 -11.60 3.78
C GLY A 189 -4.29 -10.74 2.74
N ALA A 190 -4.13 -11.03 1.46
CA ALA A 190 -4.83 -10.34 0.37
C ALA A 190 -6.37 -10.40 0.52
N LEU A 191 -6.91 -11.48 1.10
CA LEU A 191 -8.35 -11.69 1.26
C LEU A 191 -8.81 -11.63 2.73
N THR A 192 -7.97 -11.15 3.64
CA THR A 192 -8.25 -11.14 5.10
C THR A 192 -9.54 -10.39 5.44
N TYR A 193 -9.80 -9.25 4.79
CA TYR A 193 -10.98 -8.43 5.05
C TYR A 193 -12.25 -8.95 4.38
N ALA A 194 -12.26 -10.14 3.78
CA ALA A 194 -13.50 -10.78 3.37
C ALA A 194 -14.32 -11.23 4.59
N GLY A 195 -13.66 -11.73 5.65
CA GLY A 195 -14.28 -12.08 6.92
C GLY A 195 -14.19 -10.94 7.92
N LYS A 196 -14.92 -9.83 7.68
CA LYS A 196 -14.86 -8.54 8.41
C LYS A 196 -14.60 -8.66 9.93
N ASP A 197 -15.30 -9.56 10.62
CA ASP A 197 -15.25 -9.69 12.07
C ASP A 197 -14.16 -10.66 12.58
N ARG A 198 -13.53 -11.44 11.69
CA ARG A 198 -12.48 -12.43 11.99
C ARG A 198 -11.40 -12.46 10.90
N PRO A 199 -10.66 -11.37 10.71
CA PRO A 199 -9.69 -11.24 9.62
C PRO A 199 -8.57 -12.30 9.68
N GLU A 200 -8.13 -12.69 10.89
CA GLU A 200 -7.12 -13.74 11.11
C GLU A 200 -7.58 -15.10 10.59
N LEU A 201 -8.82 -15.48 10.92
CA LEU A 201 -9.40 -16.74 10.49
C LEU A 201 -9.57 -16.75 8.96
N SER A 202 -10.07 -15.64 8.40
CA SER A 202 -10.24 -15.51 6.95
C SER A 202 -8.90 -15.64 6.22
N ALA A 203 -7.86 -14.95 6.68
CA ALA A 203 -6.52 -15.04 6.12
C ALA A 203 -5.96 -16.47 6.23
N THR A 204 -6.09 -17.11 7.40
CA THR A 204 -5.63 -18.49 7.61
C THR A 204 -6.30 -19.48 6.65
N ILE A 205 -7.63 -19.36 6.45
CA ILE A 205 -8.39 -20.21 5.52
C ILE A 205 -7.89 -20.02 4.08
N PHE A 206 -7.79 -18.77 3.61
CA PHE A 206 -7.34 -18.49 2.24
C PHE A 206 -5.88 -18.84 2.01
N GLY A 207 -5.01 -18.63 3.00
CA GLY A 207 -3.61 -19.06 2.95
C GLY A 207 -3.51 -20.58 2.86
N SER A 208 -4.27 -21.30 3.69
CA SER A 208 -4.31 -22.77 3.69
C SER A 208 -4.85 -23.32 2.37
N ALA A 209 -5.90 -22.73 1.82
CA ALA A 209 -6.47 -23.11 0.53
C ALA A 209 -5.47 -22.88 -0.63
N GLN A 210 -4.78 -21.74 -0.66
CA GLN A 210 -3.73 -21.47 -1.64
C GLN A 210 -2.56 -22.45 -1.52
N CYS A 211 -2.10 -22.73 -0.30
CA CYS A 211 -1.08 -23.74 -0.03
C CYS A 211 -1.52 -25.11 -0.56
N LEU A 212 -2.74 -25.55 -0.25
CA LEU A 212 -3.27 -26.84 -0.71
C LEU A 212 -3.29 -26.93 -2.24
N LEU A 213 -3.79 -25.91 -2.93
CA LEU A 213 -3.81 -25.86 -4.39
C LEU A 213 -2.40 -25.86 -4.99
N PHE A 214 -1.48 -25.08 -4.40
CA PHE A 214 -0.09 -25.04 -4.80
C PHE A 214 0.61 -26.40 -4.63
N PHE A 215 0.45 -27.06 -3.49
CA PHE A 215 1.04 -28.38 -3.23
C PHE A 215 0.41 -29.47 -4.11
N ALA A 216 -0.90 -29.40 -4.38
CA ALA A 216 -1.55 -30.29 -5.35
C ALA A 216 -0.96 -30.10 -6.75
N ALA A 217 -0.77 -28.85 -7.20
CA ALA A 217 -0.11 -28.54 -8.46
C ALA A 217 1.36 -29.03 -8.48
N PHE A 218 2.10 -28.84 -7.39
CA PHE A 218 3.46 -29.34 -7.24
C PHE A 218 3.53 -30.86 -7.38
N LEU A 219 2.68 -31.62 -6.67
CA LEU A 219 2.62 -33.08 -6.74
C LEU A 219 2.21 -33.58 -8.14
N TYR A 220 1.40 -32.83 -8.87
CA TYR A 220 1.10 -33.12 -10.27
C TYR A 220 2.33 -32.89 -11.16
N CYS A 221 3.00 -31.76 -11.01
CA CYS A 221 4.11 -31.34 -11.87
C CYS A 221 5.39 -32.15 -11.63
N ILE A 222 5.69 -32.57 -10.38
CA ILE A 222 6.91 -33.31 -10.05
C ILE A 222 6.98 -34.67 -10.77
N ARG A 223 5.82 -35.30 -10.98
CA ARG A 223 5.70 -36.54 -11.77
C ARG A 223 6.10 -36.36 -13.24
N ARG A 224 6.24 -35.11 -13.69
CA ARG A 224 6.60 -34.72 -15.06
C ARG A 224 7.88 -33.91 -15.14
N VAL A 225 8.71 -33.91 -14.09
CA VAL A 225 9.97 -33.15 -14.07
C VAL A 225 10.95 -33.55 -15.20
N ARG A 226 10.79 -34.75 -15.78
CA ARG A 226 11.58 -35.22 -16.93
C ARG A 226 11.14 -34.57 -18.26
N ASP A 227 9.91 -34.09 -18.36
CA ASP A 227 9.41 -33.37 -19.53
C ASP A 227 9.82 -31.89 -19.44
N ARG A 228 10.94 -31.55 -20.08
CA ARG A 228 11.48 -30.18 -20.04
C ARG A 228 10.55 -29.15 -20.67
N ALA A 229 9.76 -29.53 -21.67
CA ALA A 229 8.80 -28.62 -22.28
C ALA A 229 7.68 -28.27 -21.29
N PHE A 230 7.22 -29.25 -20.51
CA PHE A 230 6.27 -29.02 -19.42
C PHE A 230 6.88 -28.23 -18.25
N VAL A 231 8.12 -28.53 -17.87
CA VAL A 231 8.84 -27.76 -16.84
C VAL A 231 9.02 -26.30 -17.28
N ALA A 232 9.35 -26.03 -18.53
CA ALA A 232 9.47 -24.67 -19.06
C ALA A 232 8.17 -23.86 -18.94
N LYS A 233 7.00 -24.51 -19.11
CA LYS A 233 5.68 -23.87 -18.94
C LYS A 233 5.35 -23.56 -17.48
N THR A 234 5.86 -24.34 -16.53
CA THR A 234 5.45 -24.30 -15.12
C THR A 234 6.46 -23.61 -14.19
N ALA A 235 7.75 -23.65 -14.52
CA ALA A 235 8.83 -23.16 -13.67
C ALA A 235 8.72 -21.68 -13.28
N PRO A 236 8.33 -20.73 -14.17
CA PRO A 236 8.15 -19.33 -13.77
C PRO A 236 7.10 -19.15 -12.67
N TRP A 237 6.04 -19.94 -12.69
CA TRP A 237 4.96 -19.88 -11.70
C TRP A 237 5.41 -20.47 -10.36
N PHE A 238 6.21 -21.53 -10.36
CA PHE A 238 6.86 -22.02 -9.14
C PHE A 238 7.82 -20.99 -8.54
N ALA A 239 8.58 -20.26 -9.36
CA ALA A 239 9.44 -19.19 -8.87
C ALA A 239 8.65 -18.06 -8.21
N LEU A 240 7.51 -17.66 -8.79
CA LEU A 240 6.60 -16.67 -8.19
C LEU A 240 5.96 -17.15 -6.88
N ALA A 241 5.53 -18.41 -6.80
CA ALA A 241 5.00 -18.97 -5.56
C ALA A 241 6.08 -19.04 -4.46
N LEU A 242 7.29 -19.53 -4.81
CA LEU A 242 8.41 -19.59 -3.88
C LEU A 242 8.87 -18.21 -3.40
N TYR A 243 8.68 -17.17 -4.22
CA TYR A 243 8.91 -15.79 -3.80
C TYR A 243 7.94 -15.36 -2.69
N SER A 244 6.66 -15.69 -2.82
CA SER A 244 5.67 -15.42 -1.76
C SER A 244 5.93 -16.24 -0.50
N PHE A 245 6.26 -17.53 -0.63
CA PHE A 245 6.66 -18.34 0.53
C PHE A 245 7.91 -17.79 1.21
N GLY A 246 8.98 -17.53 0.46
CA GLY A 246 10.21 -16.95 0.99
C GLY A 246 9.95 -15.62 1.69
N SER A 247 9.07 -14.79 1.13
CA SER A 247 8.67 -13.53 1.74
C SER A 247 7.90 -13.73 3.04
N ALA A 248 7.00 -14.72 3.10
CA ALA A 248 6.28 -15.08 4.33
C ALA A 248 7.24 -15.59 5.41
N PHE A 249 8.22 -16.43 5.06
CA PHE A 249 9.25 -16.91 5.98
C PHE A 249 10.12 -15.77 6.51
N LEU A 250 10.64 -14.90 5.64
CA LEU A 250 11.44 -13.74 6.05
C LEU A 250 10.64 -12.79 6.96
N ALA A 251 9.37 -12.54 6.63
CA ALA A 251 8.49 -11.72 7.45
C ALA A 251 8.25 -12.37 8.82
N ALA A 252 7.96 -13.68 8.87
CA ALA A 252 7.76 -14.39 10.13
C ALA A 252 9.03 -14.34 11.01
N LEU A 253 10.20 -14.67 10.45
CA LEU A 253 11.47 -14.61 11.18
C LEU A 253 11.79 -13.21 11.71
N GLY A 254 11.42 -12.16 10.99
CA GLY A 254 11.68 -10.79 11.41
C GLY A 254 10.60 -10.15 12.29
N ARG A 255 9.38 -10.69 12.34
CA ARG A 255 8.21 -9.98 12.88
C ARG A 255 7.26 -10.80 13.74
N VAL A 256 7.38 -12.12 13.79
CA VAL A 256 6.48 -12.96 14.61
C VAL A 256 6.54 -12.61 16.10
N GLY A 257 7.64 -12.01 16.57
CA GLY A 257 7.77 -11.50 17.94
C GLY A 257 6.77 -10.39 18.31
N TYR A 258 6.12 -9.76 17.32
CA TYR A 258 5.00 -8.83 17.54
C TYR A 258 3.63 -9.53 17.59
N GLY A 259 3.57 -10.84 17.31
CA GLY A 259 2.35 -11.64 17.22
C GLY A 259 1.95 -11.99 15.77
N ALA A 260 1.18 -13.06 15.60
CA ALA A 260 0.74 -13.56 14.27
C ALA A 260 -0.07 -12.51 13.48
N HIS A 261 -0.94 -11.76 14.16
CA HIS A 261 -1.79 -10.72 13.56
C HIS A 261 -1.00 -9.64 12.78
N TYR A 262 0.29 -9.45 13.06
CA TYR A 262 1.14 -8.55 12.29
C TYR A 262 1.28 -8.96 10.82
N ALA A 263 1.06 -10.24 10.49
CA ALA A 263 1.03 -10.76 9.13
C ALA A 263 -0.08 -10.15 8.26
N LEU A 264 -1.14 -9.63 8.89
CA LEU A 264 -2.30 -9.04 8.22
C LEU A 264 -2.08 -7.60 7.74
N ALA A 265 -0.90 -7.01 8.01
CA ALA A 265 -0.61 -5.67 7.57
C ALA A 265 -0.72 -5.53 6.05
N SER A 266 -1.48 -4.53 5.60
CA SER A 266 -1.77 -4.22 4.19
C SER A 266 -0.51 -4.23 3.31
N ARG A 267 0.59 -3.67 3.80
CA ARG A 267 1.90 -3.67 3.12
C ARG A 267 2.49 -5.03 2.75
N TYR A 268 2.04 -6.13 3.36
CA TYR A 268 2.53 -7.47 3.02
C TYR A 268 1.79 -8.12 1.86
N VAL A 269 0.60 -7.61 1.51
CA VAL A 269 -0.23 -8.14 0.41
C VAL A 269 0.52 -8.14 -0.92
N THR A 270 1.33 -7.12 -1.17
CA THR A 270 2.13 -7.00 -2.40
C THR A 270 3.09 -8.18 -2.58
N PHE A 271 3.55 -8.84 -1.51
CA PHE A 271 4.45 -9.98 -1.59
C PHE A 271 3.73 -11.32 -1.66
N SER A 272 2.56 -11.45 -1.03
CA SER A 272 1.78 -12.70 -1.00
C SER A 272 0.94 -12.93 -2.25
N LEU A 273 0.54 -11.87 -2.95
CA LEU A 273 -0.33 -11.97 -4.13
C LEU A 273 0.23 -12.83 -5.28
N TYR A 274 1.56 -13.01 -5.33
CA TYR A 274 2.20 -13.81 -6.38
C TYR A 274 1.99 -15.32 -6.22
N LEU A 275 1.67 -15.80 -5.01
CA LEU A 275 1.19 -17.17 -4.81
C LEU A 275 -0.16 -17.37 -5.52
N MET A 276 -1.09 -16.43 -5.38
CA MET A 276 -2.38 -16.49 -6.06
C MET A 276 -2.22 -16.50 -7.59
N ILE A 277 -1.39 -15.59 -8.13
CA ILE A 277 -1.08 -15.54 -9.57
C ILE A 277 -0.47 -16.86 -10.06
N ALA A 278 0.48 -17.42 -9.30
CA ALA A 278 1.10 -18.70 -9.61
C ALA A 278 0.08 -19.85 -9.61
N VAL A 279 -0.80 -19.92 -8.60
CA VAL A 279 -1.85 -20.95 -8.51
C VAL A 279 -2.83 -20.83 -9.68
N ILE A 280 -3.27 -19.61 -10.03
CA ILE A 280 -4.14 -19.38 -11.20
C ILE A 280 -3.52 -19.95 -12.47
N ALA A 281 -2.25 -19.63 -12.74
CA ALA A 281 -1.56 -20.10 -13.94
C ALA A 281 -1.31 -21.61 -13.92
N LEU A 282 -0.84 -22.16 -12.79
CA LEU A 282 -0.57 -23.60 -12.65
C LEU A 282 -1.85 -24.43 -12.81
N VAL A 283 -2.95 -24.03 -12.18
CA VAL A 283 -4.24 -24.70 -12.32
C VAL A 283 -4.69 -24.68 -13.78
N ALA A 284 -4.59 -23.53 -14.47
CA ALA A 284 -4.96 -23.44 -15.89
C ALA A 284 -4.12 -24.36 -16.79
N ILE A 285 -2.80 -24.42 -16.57
CA ILE A 285 -1.91 -25.31 -17.33
C ILE A 285 -2.30 -26.78 -17.10
N ILE A 286 -2.53 -27.16 -15.85
CA ILE A 286 -2.89 -28.54 -15.48
C ILE A 286 -4.26 -28.91 -16.03
N VAL A 287 -5.25 -28.02 -15.92
CA VAL A 287 -6.61 -28.20 -16.43
C VAL A 287 -6.60 -28.40 -17.94
N GLN A 288 -5.90 -27.54 -18.68
CA GLN A 288 -5.80 -27.67 -20.14
C GLN A 288 -5.17 -29.01 -20.53
N GLU A 289 -4.10 -29.40 -19.85
CA GLU A 289 -3.42 -30.66 -20.10
C GLU A 289 -4.31 -31.89 -19.82
N ILE A 290 -5.05 -31.89 -18.71
CA ILE A 290 -5.99 -32.97 -18.39
C ILE A 290 -7.16 -32.99 -19.38
N ALA A 291 -7.71 -31.83 -19.74
CA ALA A 291 -8.82 -31.73 -20.68
C ALA A 291 -8.43 -32.20 -22.09
N ASN A 292 -7.19 -31.91 -22.54
CA ASN A 292 -6.67 -32.37 -23.82
C ASN A 292 -6.44 -33.90 -23.84
N ARG A 293 -6.04 -34.50 -22.72
CA ARG A 293 -5.85 -35.97 -22.62
C ARG A 293 -7.17 -36.73 -22.50
N ARG A 294 -8.20 -36.14 -21.90
CA ARG A 294 -9.50 -36.81 -21.71
C ARG A 294 -10.40 -36.60 -22.94
N GLN A 295 -10.88 -37.72 -23.49
CA GLN A 295 -11.81 -37.71 -24.64
C GLN A 295 -13.29 -37.56 -24.22
N SER A 296 -13.64 -37.88 -22.97
CA SER A 296 -15.04 -37.81 -22.50
C SER A 296 -15.53 -36.38 -22.28
N ILE A 297 -16.66 -36.02 -22.90
CA ILE A 297 -17.36 -34.73 -22.72
C ILE A 297 -17.73 -34.52 -21.26
N ARG A 298 -18.27 -35.54 -20.57
CA ARG A 298 -18.65 -35.44 -19.15
C ARG A 298 -17.47 -35.03 -18.27
N ALA A 299 -16.29 -35.62 -18.51
CA ALA A 299 -15.09 -35.27 -17.75
C ALA A 299 -14.66 -33.81 -17.99
N ARG A 300 -14.77 -33.30 -19.23
CA ARG A 300 -14.48 -31.90 -19.53
C ARG A 300 -15.47 -30.96 -18.84
N VAL A 301 -16.76 -31.28 -18.84
CA VAL A 301 -17.79 -30.50 -18.13
C VAL A 301 -17.47 -30.40 -16.64
N TRP A 302 -17.12 -31.51 -15.98
CA TRP A 302 -16.71 -31.49 -14.57
C TRP A 302 -15.48 -30.63 -14.31
N ILE A 303 -14.46 -30.71 -15.16
CA ILE A 303 -13.23 -29.91 -15.04
C ILE A 303 -13.55 -28.41 -15.14
N TYR A 304 -14.34 -28.00 -16.13
CA TYR A 304 -14.75 -26.61 -16.28
C TYR A 304 -15.68 -26.14 -15.15
N GLY A 305 -16.55 -27.02 -14.64
CA GLY A 305 -17.37 -26.75 -13.46
C GLY A 305 -16.53 -26.47 -12.22
N ILE A 306 -15.49 -27.27 -11.96
CA ILE A 306 -14.54 -27.01 -10.85
C ILE A 306 -13.82 -25.68 -11.05
N CYS A 307 -13.40 -25.36 -12.28
CA CYS A 307 -12.76 -24.06 -12.57
C CYS A 307 -13.70 -22.88 -12.30
N ALA A 308 -14.98 -23.01 -12.66
CA ALA A 308 -15.99 -21.99 -12.37
C ALA A 308 -16.20 -21.81 -10.86
N VAL A 309 -16.25 -22.91 -10.09
CA VAL A 309 -16.34 -22.87 -8.63
C VAL A 309 -15.12 -22.21 -8.01
N LEU A 310 -13.89 -22.56 -8.44
CA LEU A 310 -12.66 -21.93 -7.95
C LEU A 310 -12.63 -20.43 -8.27
N MET A 311 -13.09 -20.04 -9.47
CA MET A 311 -13.18 -18.64 -9.86
C MET A 311 -14.19 -17.88 -9.00
N ALA A 312 -15.37 -18.45 -8.75
CA ALA A 312 -16.37 -17.86 -7.86
C ALA A 312 -15.84 -17.75 -6.41
N ALA A 313 -15.16 -18.79 -5.92
CA ALA A 313 -14.55 -18.82 -4.60
C ALA A 313 -13.43 -17.78 -4.42
N TYR A 314 -12.84 -17.29 -5.51
CA TYR A 314 -11.92 -16.15 -5.49
C TYR A 314 -12.64 -14.80 -5.64
N LEU A 315 -13.51 -14.66 -6.65
CA LEU A 315 -14.14 -13.39 -7.02
C LEU A 315 -15.13 -12.87 -5.97
N VAL A 316 -15.85 -13.76 -5.28
CA VAL A 316 -16.80 -13.36 -4.23
C VAL A 316 -16.07 -12.72 -3.03
N PRO A 317 -15.06 -13.38 -2.41
CA PRO A 317 -14.23 -12.74 -1.40
C PRO A 317 -13.47 -11.52 -1.90
N TYR A 318 -12.97 -11.54 -3.13
CA TYR A 318 -12.30 -10.38 -3.74
C TYR A 318 -13.20 -9.14 -3.73
N LYS A 319 -14.47 -9.28 -4.17
CA LYS A 319 -15.44 -8.17 -4.19
C LYS A 319 -15.68 -7.62 -2.78
N VAL A 320 -15.91 -8.49 -1.80
CA VAL A 320 -16.16 -8.08 -0.40
C VAL A 320 -14.93 -7.39 0.20
N CYS A 321 -13.76 -8.01 0.03
CA CYS A 321 -12.49 -7.48 0.52
C CYS A 321 -12.15 -6.15 -0.15
N SER A 322 -12.43 -5.99 -1.45
CA SER A 322 -12.21 -4.73 -2.17
C SER A 322 -13.10 -3.60 -1.63
N ALA A 323 -14.37 -3.88 -1.35
CA ALA A 323 -15.27 -2.91 -0.74
C ALA A 323 -14.78 -2.47 0.65
N ASN A 324 -14.36 -3.42 1.50
CA ASN A 324 -13.83 -3.13 2.84
C ASN A 324 -12.48 -2.40 2.78
N SER A 325 -11.57 -2.80 1.89
CA SER A 325 -10.26 -2.17 1.73
C SER A 325 -10.38 -0.74 1.18
N THR A 326 -11.39 -0.46 0.35
CA THR A 326 -11.68 0.90 -0.12
C THR A 326 -12.13 1.82 1.02
N PHE A 327 -12.87 1.28 2.01
CA PHE A 327 -13.21 2.03 3.23
C PHE A 327 -11.95 2.42 4.01
N PHE A 328 -11.02 1.48 4.23
CA PHE A 328 -9.75 1.75 4.91
C PHE A 328 -8.88 2.75 4.13
N LEU A 329 -8.83 2.62 2.80
CA LEU A 329 -8.13 3.56 1.93
C LEU A 329 -8.67 4.99 2.10
N ARG A 330 -9.99 5.17 2.13
CA ARG A 330 -10.62 6.48 2.37
C ARG A 330 -10.32 7.02 3.77
N ALA A 331 -10.38 6.17 4.78
CA ALA A 331 -10.10 6.56 6.17
C ALA A 331 -8.64 7.02 6.34
N LEU A 332 -7.69 6.28 5.78
CA LEU A 332 -6.28 6.67 5.79
C LEU A 332 -6.03 7.92 4.95
N SER A 333 -6.69 8.06 3.80
CA SER A 333 -6.62 9.28 3.00
C SER A 333 -7.12 10.52 3.78
N ALA A 334 -8.19 10.39 4.59
CA ALA A 334 -8.64 11.47 5.47
C ALA A 334 -7.62 11.78 6.58
N LYS A 335 -7.00 10.74 7.14
CA LYS A 335 -5.93 10.87 8.14
C LYS A 335 -4.69 11.58 7.60
N ASP A 336 -4.26 11.22 6.38
CA ASP A 336 -3.09 11.83 5.72
C ASP A 336 -3.35 13.29 5.35
N ARG A 337 -4.57 13.63 4.93
CA ARG A 337 -4.98 15.02 4.70
C ARG A 337 -4.91 15.86 5.98
N LEU A 338 -5.40 15.33 7.09
CA LEU A 338 -5.30 15.99 8.39
C LEU A 338 -3.83 16.16 8.81
N ALA A 339 -2.99 15.16 8.57
CA ALA A 339 -1.55 15.26 8.79
C ALA A 339 -0.92 16.37 7.93
N HIS A 340 -1.29 16.44 6.66
CA HIS A 340 -0.78 17.45 5.74
C HIS A 340 -1.13 18.87 6.21
N ALA A 341 -2.39 19.11 6.59
CA ALA A 341 -2.79 20.39 7.15
C ALA A 341 -2.08 20.71 8.48
N ALA A 342 -1.88 19.72 9.34
CA ALA A 342 -1.15 19.90 10.60
C ALA A 342 0.31 20.34 10.36
N VAL A 343 0.99 19.73 9.39
CA VAL A 343 2.34 20.14 8.98
C VAL A 343 2.34 21.55 8.41
N LEU A 344 1.39 21.87 7.52
CA LEU A 344 1.25 23.20 6.89
C LEU A 344 1.12 24.34 7.92
N PHE A 345 0.36 24.12 8.99
CA PHE A 345 0.12 25.09 10.07
C PHE A 345 1.10 24.99 11.25
N SER A 346 2.02 24.02 11.25
CA SER A 346 2.93 23.77 12.37
C SER A 346 3.79 24.97 12.81
N PRO A 347 4.17 25.95 11.96
CA PRO A 347 4.91 27.11 12.44
C PRO A 347 4.06 28.12 13.23
N VAL A 348 2.74 28.06 13.14
CA VAL A 348 1.82 29.08 13.65
C VAL A 348 0.80 28.55 14.66
N LEU A 349 0.57 27.24 14.69
CA LEU A 349 -0.32 26.55 15.63
C LEU A 349 0.40 25.38 16.29
N ASP A 350 0.02 25.07 17.54
CA ASP A 350 0.44 23.81 18.16
C ASP A 350 -0.32 22.63 17.53
N THR A 351 0.39 21.91 16.67
CA THR A 351 -0.13 20.75 15.93
C THR A 351 0.49 19.44 16.37
N ALA A 352 1.28 19.44 17.46
CA ALA A 352 2.11 18.30 17.85
C ALA A 352 1.28 17.04 18.15
N GLU A 353 0.16 17.19 18.85
CA GLU A 353 -0.75 16.06 19.12
C GLU A 353 -1.39 15.50 17.86
N ILE A 354 -1.71 16.35 16.89
CA ILE A 354 -2.31 15.93 15.62
C ILE A 354 -1.27 15.13 14.83
N ILE A 355 -0.05 15.66 14.69
CA ILE A 355 1.06 14.97 14.01
C ILE A 355 1.35 13.62 14.66
N LYS A 356 1.32 13.51 15.99
CA LYS A 356 1.48 12.23 16.69
C LYS A 356 0.34 11.25 16.36
N LYS A 357 -0.91 11.70 16.37
CA LYS A 357 -2.06 10.85 16.04
C LYS A 357 -2.07 10.42 14.56
N THR A 358 -1.58 11.27 13.66
CA THR A 358 -1.75 11.09 12.21
C THR A 358 -0.51 10.57 11.49
N ALA A 359 0.64 11.24 11.64
CA ALA A 359 1.84 10.98 10.84
C ALA A 359 2.92 10.16 11.57
N TYR A 360 3.26 10.54 12.80
CA TYR A 360 4.45 10.00 13.48
C TYR A 360 4.23 9.79 14.99
N PRO A 361 3.87 8.57 15.45
CA PRO A 361 3.22 8.33 16.74
C PRO A 361 4.06 8.48 18.02
N ASN A 362 5.26 9.06 17.97
CA ASN A 362 6.13 9.20 19.14
C ASN A 362 6.56 10.64 19.42
N ASP A 363 6.88 11.40 18.38
CA ASP A 363 7.43 12.75 18.48
C ASP A 363 7.07 13.53 17.22
N ALA A 364 6.51 14.73 17.38
CA ALA A 364 6.20 15.60 16.24
C ALA A 364 7.44 16.30 15.67
N ARG A 365 8.51 16.46 16.45
CA ARG A 365 9.70 17.24 16.07
C ARG A 365 10.37 16.77 14.79
N PRO A 366 10.62 15.46 14.55
CA PRO A 366 11.22 15.02 13.30
C PRO A 366 10.41 15.43 12.06
N VAL A 367 9.08 15.52 12.21
CA VAL A 367 8.18 15.95 11.13
C VAL A 367 8.25 17.47 10.95
N THR A 368 8.12 18.24 12.02
CA THR A 368 8.12 19.71 11.94
C THR A 368 9.48 20.27 11.54
N GLU A 369 10.57 19.78 12.14
CA GLU A 369 11.95 20.18 11.79
C GLU A 369 12.30 19.77 10.35
N GLY A 370 11.87 18.57 9.94
CA GLY A 370 12.03 18.09 8.57
C GLY A 370 11.26 18.94 7.57
N ALA A 371 10.00 19.28 7.87
CA ALA A 371 9.19 20.15 7.05
C ALA A 371 9.80 21.55 6.93
N ASP A 372 10.27 22.13 8.03
CA ASP A 372 10.93 23.43 8.04
C ASP A 372 12.24 23.42 7.21
N ALA A 373 13.02 22.34 7.28
CA ALA A 373 14.22 22.19 6.45
C ALA A 373 13.87 22.11 4.96
N LEU A 374 12.85 21.34 4.60
CA LEU A 374 12.37 21.21 3.22
C LEU A 374 11.78 22.52 2.68
N ASP A 375 11.06 23.27 3.52
CA ASP A 375 10.52 24.60 3.20
C ASP A 375 11.65 25.60 2.90
N ARG A 376 12.69 25.64 3.74
CA ARG A 376 13.89 26.48 3.52
C ARG A 376 14.62 26.13 2.22
N LEU A 377 14.62 24.85 1.84
CA LEU A 377 15.17 24.38 0.56
C LEU A 377 14.22 24.60 -0.63
N LYS A 378 13.04 25.19 -0.41
CA LYS A 378 11.98 25.40 -1.42
C LYS A 378 11.50 24.10 -2.08
N LEU A 379 11.54 23.01 -1.31
CA LEU A 379 11.11 21.68 -1.74
C LEU A 379 9.66 21.36 -1.36
N LEU A 380 9.05 22.12 -0.45
CA LEU A 380 7.62 22.00 -0.11
C LEU A 380 6.75 22.90 -0.99
N ARG A 381 5.59 22.36 -1.37
CA ARG A 381 4.54 23.07 -2.11
C ARG A 381 3.17 22.62 -1.60
N PRO A 382 2.36 23.54 -1.05
CA PRO A 382 2.69 24.94 -0.75
C PRO A 382 3.79 25.10 0.31
N PRO A 383 4.43 26.28 0.42
CA PRO A 383 5.31 26.58 1.54
C PRO A 383 4.54 26.59 2.86
N LEU A 384 5.26 26.40 3.96
CA LEU A 384 4.64 26.42 5.29
C LEU A 384 4.05 27.80 5.62
N LEU A 385 2.92 27.82 6.33
CA LEU A 385 2.28 29.07 6.73
C LEU A 385 3.08 29.73 7.86
N ARG A 386 3.45 31.00 7.68
CA ARG A 386 4.26 31.79 8.64
C ARG A 386 3.47 32.86 9.39
N THR A 387 2.15 32.95 9.16
CA THR A 387 1.24 33.88 9.84
C THR A 387 -0.02 33.14 10.30
N ASN A 388 -0.53 33.51 11.47
CA ASN A 388 -1.83 33.05 11.98
C ASN A 388 -2.97 34.02 11.66
N ARG A 389 -2.69 35.17 11.01
CA ARG A 389 -3.72 36.10 10.52
C ARG A 389 -4.32 35.57 9.23
N LEU A 390 -5.60 35.23 9.26
CA LEU A 390 -6.26 34.56 8.14
C LEU A 390 -6.43 35.46 6.92
N GLU A 391 -6.48 36.78 7.09
CA GLU A 391 -6.57 37.74 5.98
C GLU A 391 -5.35 37.71 5.05
N ALA A 392 -4.21 37.31 5.59
CA ALA A 392 -2.96 37.19 4.84
C ALA A 392 -2.85 35.87 4.05
N ILE A 393 -3.82 34.96 4.23
CA ILE A 393 -3.92 33.67 3.54
C ILE A 393 -5.05 33.80 2.51
N PRO A 394 -4.92 33.25 1.29
CA PRO A 394 -6.02 33.21 0.34
C PRO A 394 -7.29 32.64 0.98
N HIS A 395 -8.40 33.38 0.91
CA HIS A 395 -9.61 32.98 1.60
C HIS A 395 -10.88 33.47 0.91
N ASP A 396 -11.97 32.71 1.05
CA ASP A 396 -13.30 33.02 0.53
C ASP A 396 -14.40 32.60 1.53
N LEU A 397 -15.65 33.00 1.27
CA LEU A 397 -16.82 32.50 1.99
C LEU A 397 -17.25 31.13 1.44
N ALA A 398 -17.73 30.24 2.30
CA ALA A 398 -18.38 29.00 1.89
C ALA A 398 -19.75 29.31 1.28
N ASP A 399 -19.75 29.51 -0.03
CA ASP A 399 -20.91 29.91 -0.84
C ASP A 399 -21.83 28.74 -1.23
N GLY A 400 -21.41 27.50 -0.97
CA GLY A 400 -22.11 26.28 -1.39
C GLY A 400 -21.71 25.77 -2.77
N LYS A 401 -20.90 26.52 -3.53
CA LYS A 401 -20.33 26.12 -4.82
C LYS A 401 -18.90 25.61 -4.66
N ASP A 402 -18.06 26.32 -3.93
CA ASP A 402 -16.66 25.95 -3.74
C ASP A 402 -16.47 25.16 -2.44
N ALA A 403 -17.10 25.62 -1.37
CA ALA A 403 -17.11 24.94 -0.08
C ALA A 403 -18.48 25.04 0.61
N SER A 404 -18.80 24.03 1.41
CA SER A 404 -20.01 23.95 2.23
C SER A 404 -19.63 23.46 3.62
N GLY A 405 -20.30 23.96 4.66
CA GLY A 405 -20.12 23.42 6.00
C GLY A 405 -20.74 24.31 7.05
N ALA A 406 -20.80 23.79 8.26
CA ALA A 406 -21.28 24.51 9.43
C ALA A 406 -20.64 23.94 10.70
N CYS A 407 -20.44 24.82 11.68
CA CYS A 407 -20.29 24.39 13.06
C CYS A 407 -21.68 24.12 13.66
N GLU A 408 -21.85 22.94 14.24
CA GLU A 408 -23.14 22.47 14.77
C GLU A 408 -23.19 22.57 16.29
N THR A 409 -22.07 22.30 16.96
CA THR A 409 -22.01 22.28 18.43
C THR A 409 -20.72 22.90 18.91
N ILE A 410 -20.84 23.71 19.97
CA ILE A 410 -19.72 24.21 20.76
C ILE A 410 -20.09 23.96 22.21
N ALA A 411 -19.31 23.13 22.89
CA ALA A 411 -19.54 22.78 24.29
C ALA A 411 -18.27 23.05 25.10
N LEU A 412 -18.44 23.70 26.25
CA LEU A 412 -17.40 23.78 27.26
C LEU A 412 -17.47 22.51 28.11
N ASN A 413 -16.35 21.83 28.26
CA ASN A 413 -16.22 20.68 29.16
C ASN A 413 -15.69 21.15 30.53
N ASP A 414 -15.95 20.36 31.59
CA ASP A 414 -15.63 20.70 32.99
C ASP A 414 -14.14 21.03 33.23
N SER A 415 -13.27 20.62 32.32
CA SER A 415 -11.82 20.85 32.36
C SER A 415 -11.33 22.15 31.70
N GLN A 416 -12.17 23.18 31.51
CA GLN A 416 -11.80 24.42 30.80
C GLN A 416 -11.37 24.20 29.33
N VAL A 417 -11.91 23.16 28.72
CA VAL A 417 -11.64 22.77 27.32
C VAL A 417 -12.90 22.98 26.50
N VAL A 418 -12.76 23.69 25.39
CA VAL A 418 -13.83 23.88 24.41
C VAL A 418 -13.75 22.76 23.39
N ARG A 419 -14.90 22.13 23.12
CA ARG A 419 -15.06 21.16 22.03
C ARG A 419 -16.04 21.69 21.01
N ALA A 420 -15.56 21.90 19.79
CA ALA A 420 -16.38 22.29 18.65
C ALA A 420 -16.51 21.11 17.67
N ARG A 421 -17.70 20.93 17.09
CA ARG A 421 -17.94 19.92 16.05
C ARG A 421 -18.83 20.45 14.95
N GLY A 422 -18.65 19.89 13.76
CA GLY A 422 -19.48 20.18 12.62
C GLY A 422 -19.14 19.30 11.43
N TRP A 423 -19.46 19.80 10.25
CA TRP A 423 -19.07 19.18 8.99
C TRP A 423 -18.60 20.26 8.01
N ALA A 424 -17.76 19.84 7.06
CA ALA A 424 -17.30 20.68 5.98
C ALA A 424 -16.94 19.84 4.75
N VAL A 425 -17.09 20.43 3.57
CA VAL A 425 -16.88 19.82 2.25
C VAL A 425 -16.25 20.85 1.32
N LEU A 426 -15.21 20.45 0.58
CA LEU A 426 -14.70 21.18 -0.58
C LEU A 426 -15.48 20.71 -1.81
N ASN A 427 -16.59 21.39 -2.11
CA ASN A 427 -17.54 21.00 -3.15
C ASN A 427 -16.87 20.92 -4.52
N ALA A 428 -16.05 21.93 -4.87
CA ALA A 428 -15.36 21.99 -6.16
C ALA A 428 -14.38 20.82 -6.37
N LYS A 429 -13.81 20.30 -5.28
CA LYS A 429 -12.89 19.14 -5.32
C LYS A 429 -13.59 17.79 -5.07
N GLY A 430 -14.88 17.79 -4.74
CA GLY A 430 -15.64 16.57 -4.47
C GLY A 430 -15.10 15.76 -3.28
N ARG A 431 -14.43 16.40 -2.31
CA ARG A 431 -13.82 15.74 -1.14
C ARG A 431 -14.03 16.51 0.17
N PRO A 432 -13.83 15.88 1.35
CA PRO A 432 -13.69 16.57 2.61
C PRO A 432 -12.50 17.55 2.59
N PRO A 433 -12.54 18.64 3.38
CA PRO A 433 -11.38 19.50 3.56
C PRO A 433 -10.24 18.75 4.25
N ASP A 434 -9.04 19.31 4.16
CA ASP A 434 -7.85 18.73 4.80
C ASP A 434 -7.91 18.88 6.33
N SER A 435 -8.45 20.00 6.80
CA SER A 435 -8.79 20.24 8.20
C SER A 435 -9.81 21.38 8.31
N VAL A 436 -10.23 21.70 9.53
CA VAL A 436 -10.93 22.95 9.85
C VAL A 436 -10.10 23.76 10.83
N VAL A 437 -9.78 25.01 10.50
CA VAL A 437 -9.11 25.96 11.38
C VAL A 437 -10.15 26.77 12.15
N ILE A 438 -9.89 26.94 13.44
CA ILE A 438 -10.68 27.77 14.35
C ILE A 438 -9.92 29.07 14.51
N ALA A 439 -10.63 30.17 14.29
CA ALA A 439 -10.11 31.51 14.46
C ALA A 439 -11.01 32.33 15.37
N TYR A 440 -10.42 33.32 16.01
CA TYR A 440 -11.13 34.31 16.80
C TYR A 440 -10.92 35.72 16.26
N GLU A 441 -11.85 36.61 16.58
CA GLU A 441 -11.79 38.03 16.29
C GLU A 441 -11.93 38.81 17.61
N ASN A 442 -10.91 39.62 17.95
CA ASN A 442 -10.95 40.53 19.10
C ASN A 442 -9.93 41.69 18.94
N PRO A 443 -10.36 42.97 18.93
CA PRO A 443 -11.74 43.47 18.97
C PRO A 443 -12.50 43.19 17.66
N PRO A 444 -13.85 43.31 17.63
CA PRO A 444 -14.63 43.20 16.40
C PRO A 444 -14.09 44.13 15.31
N GLY A 445 -13.83 43.61 14.11
CA GLY A 445 -13.16 44.32 13.01
C GLY A 445 -11.63 44.22 13.00
N GLY A 446 -11.01 43.58 14.00
CA GLY A 446 -9.56 43.44 14.15
C GLY A 446 -8.91 42.34 13.29
N GLY A 447 -9.70 41.63 12.48
CA GLY A 447 -9.26 40.48 11.69
C GLY A 447 -9.29 39.16 12.47
N TRP A 448 -9.26 38.05 11.74
CA TRP A 448 -9.36 36.68 12.21
C TRP A 448 -7.98 36.10 12.50
N VAL A 449 -7.76 35.67 13.73
CA VAL A 449 -6.53 35.04 14.19
C VAL A 449 -6.78 33.57 14.45
N ALA A 450 -6.07 32.69 13.75
CA ALA A 450 -6.10 31.26 13.98
C ALA A 450 -5.58 30.94 15.38
N CYS A 451 -6.32 30.11 16.13
CA CYS A 451 -5.95 29.68 17.48
C CYS A 451 -5.96 28.15 17.66
N ALA A 452 -6.70 27.41 16.84
CA ALA A 452 -6.76 25.95 16.91
C ALA A 452 -7.11 25.35 15.55
N MET A 453 -7.02 24.02 15.46
CA MET A 453 -7.48 23.27 14.28
C MET A 453 -8.18 21.97 14.71
N SER A 454 -8.95 21.40 13.78
CA SER A 454 -9.60 20.10 13.97
C SER A 454 -8.58 19.02 14.29
N ASP A 455 -8.86 18.20 15.30
CA ASP A 455 -7.98 17.13 15.78
C ASP A 455 -8.46 15.74 15.38
N SER A 456 -9.66 15.64 14.79
CA SER A 456 -10.20 14.40 14.26
C SER A 456 -11.26 14.63 13.19
N PHE A 457 -11.52 13.57 12.40
CA PHE A 457 -12.58 13.49 11.43
C PHE A 457 -13.64 12.49 11.89
N GLU A 458 -14.91 12.72 11.53
CA GLU A 458 -16.05 11.90 11.92
C GLU A 458 -16.82 11.40 10.69
N MET A 459 -17.41 10.20 10.78
CA MET A 459 -18.26 9.66 9.72
C MET A 459 -19.62 10.37 9.69
N ARG A 460 -20.04 10.83 8.51
CA ARG A 460 -21.29 11.58 8.30
C ARG A 460 -22.10 10.99 7.15
N ALA A 461 -22.92 9.99 7.44
CA ALA A 461 -23.71 9.27 6.43
C ALA A 461 -24.78 10.15 5.75
N GLU A 462 -25.28 11.16 6.43
CA GLU A 462 -26.20 12.16 5.89
C GLU A 462 -25.54 13.09 4.88
N ILE A 463 -24.24 13.39 5.04
CA ILE A 463 -23.47 14.16 4.06
C ILE A 463 -23.23 13.33 2.79
N VAL A 464 -22.94 12.03 2.93
CA VAL A 464 -22.89 11.10 1.79
C VAL A 464 -24.19 11.11 1.00
N LYS A 465 -25.36 11.09 1.68
CA LYS A 465 -26.67 11.17 1.01
C LYS A 465 -26.87 12.50 0.30
N ARG A 466 -26.48 13.62 0.93
CA ARG A 466 -26.62 14.97 0.38
C ARG A 466 -25.78 15.19 -0.88
N PHE A 467 -24.56 14.66 -0.92
CA PHE A 467 -23.62 14.86 -2.03
C PHE A 467 -23.53 13.65 -2.97
N HIS A 468 -24.31 12.60 -2.72
CA HIS A 468 -24.30 11.35 -3.48
C HIS A 468 -22.89 10.73 -3.69
N SER A 469 -22.00 10.90 -2.71
CA SER A 469 -20.62 10.42 -2.80
C SER A 469 -20.11 9.84 -1.49
N MET A 470 -19.60 8.61 -1.55
CA MET A 470 -18.94 7.94 -0.42
C MET A 470 -17.60 8.58 -0.04
N ASP A 471 -17.02 9.40 -0.91
CA ASP A 471 -15.77 10.10 -0.61
C ASP A 471 -16.00 11.20 0.43
N GLN A 472 -17.25 11.65 0.59
CA GLN A 472 -17.67 12.62 1.61
C GLN A 472 -17.99 11.99 2.97
N LEU A 473 -17.78 10.67 3.14
CA LEU A 473 -18.10 10.01 4.41
C LEU A 473 -17.36 10.63 5.60
N TRP A 474 -16.13 11.11 5.39
CA TRP A 474 -15.27 11.67 6.43
C TRP A 474 -15.29 13.20 6.47
N SER A 475 -16.45 13.80 6.18
CA SER A 475 -16.63 15.27 6.17
C SER A 475 -16.92 15.88 7.55
N GLY A 476 -17.15 15.04 8.57
CA GLY A 476 -17.32 15.51 9.94
C GLY A 476 -15.97 15.91 10.52
N TRP A 477 -15.96 16.95 11.35
CA TRP A 477 -14.76 17.39 12.06
C TRP A 477 -15.08 17.65 13.53
N SER A 478 -14.08 17.41 14.39
CA SER A 478 -14.09 17.81 15.80
C SER A 478 -12.78 18.55 16.09
N ALA A 479 -12.84 19.54 16.98
CA ALA A 479 -11.70 20.27 17.47
C ALA A 479 -11.79 20.43 18.99
N THR A 480 -10.66 20.25 19.65
CA THR A 480 -10.53 20.34 21.11
C THR A 480 -9.42 21.33 21.43
N PHE A 481 -9.72 22.41 22.14
CA PHE A 481 -8.74 23.46 22.46
C PHE A 481 -9.03 24.10 23.83
N PRO A 482 -8.00 24.60 24.53
CA PRO A 482 -8.19 25.21 25.84
C PRO A 482 -8.92 26.55 25.72
N LEU A 483 -9.69 26.92 26.75
CA LEU A 483 -10.37 28.22 26.80
C LEU A 483 -9.39 29.41 26.71
N THR A 484 -8.13 29.20 27.11
CA THR A 484 -7.04 30.18 27.01
C THR A 484 -6.54 30.42 25.58
N ALA A 485 -6.99 29.65 24.58
CA ALA A 485 -6.55 29.80 23.19
C ALA A 485 -7.07 31.10 22.54
N PHE A 486 -8.07 31.75 23.12
CA PHE A 486 -8.64 33.00 22.63
C PHE A 486 -9.02 33.92 23.82
N PRO A 487 -9.06 35.24 23.63
CA PRO A 487 -9.41 36.15 24.72
C PRO A 487 -10.91 36.09 25.05
N ALA A 488 -11.27 36.43 26.29
CA ALA A 488 -12.67 36.51 26.71
C ALA A 488 -13.49 37.47 25.83
N GLY A 489 -14.72 37.06 25.50
CA GLY A 489 -15.62 37.84 24.63
C GLY A 489 -15.28 37.81 23.14
N ALA A 490 -14.24 37.07 22.73
CA ALA A 490 -13.90 36.96 21.31
C ALA A 490 -14.97 36.17 20.54
N LYS A 491 -15.22 36.59 19.29
CA LYS A 491 -16.09 35.86 18.37
C LYS A 491 -15.30 34.74 17.71
N LEU A 492 -15.84 33.53 17.66
CA LEU A 492 -15.23 32.40 16.94
C LEU A 492 -15.77 32.29 15.51
N SER A 493 -14.94 31.79 14.61
CA SER A 493 -15.36 31.35 13.28
C SER A 493 -14.52 30.15 12.81
N PHE A 494 -15.07 29.41 11.84
CA PHE A 494 -14.55 28.12 11.40
C PHE A 494 -14.24 28.17 9.91
N TRP A 495 -13.08 27.64 9.53
CA TRP A 495 -12.56 27.76 8.17
C TRP A 495 -12.15 26.39 7.64
N ALA A 496 -12.80 25.92 6.58
CA ALA A 496 -12.36 24.72 5.88
C ALA A 496 -11.05 24.98 5.13
N VAL A 497 -10.09 24.08 5.31
CA VAL A 497 -8.75 24.19 4.73
C VAL A 497 -8.64 23.32 3.47
N ASP A 498 -8.16 23.93 2.40
CA ASP A 498 -7.55 23.23 1.28
C ASP A 498 -6.03 23.34 1.43
N ALA A 499 -5.35 22.23 1.68
CA ALA A 499 -3.90 22.22 1.90
C ALA A 499 -3.11 22.09 0.59
N ASP A 500 -3.74 21.67 -0.52
CA ASP A 500 -3.08 21.58 -1.83
C ASP A 500 -2.90 22.97 -2.45
N GLU A 501 -3.95 23.79 -2.33
CA GLU A 501 -3.96 25.20 -2.66
C GLU A 501 -4.27 25.91 -1.34
N PRO A 502 -3.27 26.44 -0.60
CA PRO A 502 -3.38 26.86 0.80
C PRO A 502 -4.40 28.00 0.96
N LYS A 503 -5.67 27.62 0.91
CA LYS A 503 -6.85 28.46 0.73
C LYS A 503 -7.88 28.06 1.76
N LEU A 504 -8.51 29.07 2.33
CA LEU A 504 -9.44 28.92 3.44
C LEU A 504 -10.86 29.29 3.01
N TYR A 505 -11.84 28.54 3.49
CA TYR A 505 -13.25 28.82 3.23
C TYR A 505 -14.00 29.00 4.53
N ARG A 506 -14.48 30.22 4.79
CA ARG A 506 -15.23 30.54 6.01
C ARG A 506 -16.58 29.85 6.00
N LEU A 507 -16.81 28.98 6.96
CA LEU A 507 -18.05 28.22 7.12
C LEU A 507 -19.17 29.12 7.66
N LYS A 508 -20.43 28.72 7.44
CA LYS A 508 -21.59 29.45 7.96
C LYS A 508 -21.75 29.20 9.45
N ASP A 509 -21.79 30.28 10.23
CA ASP A 509 -22.01 30.26 11.68
C ASP A 509 -23.52 30.11 11.97
N ASN A 510 -24.02 28.87 12.05
CA ASN A 510 -25.41 28.63 12.48
C ASN A 510 -25.53 28.44 14.00
N ALA A 511 -24.42 28.27 14.72
CA ALA A 511 -24.38 28.06 16.16
C ALA A 511 -23.76 29.29 16.85
N MET A 512 -24.59 30.19 17.38
CA MET A 512 -24.16 31.18 18.37
C MET A 512 -24.57 30.71 19.76
N PRO A 513 -23.64 30.21 20.58
CA PRO A 513 -23.65 30.52 21.99
C PRO A 513 -22.55 31.57 22.22
N THR A 514 -22.95 32.78 22.60
CA THR A 514 -22.07 33.65 23.40
C THR A 514 -21.67 32.86 24.63
N ILE A 515 -20.47 32.30 24.65
CA ILE A 515 -19.84 31.79 25.86
C ILE A 515 -19.61 33.02 26.74
N ARG A 516 -20.46 33.18 27.76
CA ARG A 516 -20.34 34.25 28.76
C ARG A 516 -19.24 33.93 29.76
#